data_AF-A0A954CQR5-F1
#
_entry.id   AF-A0A954CQR5-F1
#
_cell.length_a   1.000
_cell.length_b   1.000
_cell.length_c   1.000
_cell.angle_alpha   90.00
_cell.angle_beta   90.00
_cell.angle_gamma   90.00
#
_symmetry.space_group_name_H-M   'P 1'
#
loop_
_entity.id
_entity.type
_entity.pdbx_description
1 polymer ?
#
loop_
_entity_poly.entity_id
_entity_poly.type
_entity_poly.pdbx_seq_one_letter_code
_entity_poly.pdbx_strand_id
1 'polypeptide(L)'
;MSRYHPVRPKKKKPSKLPLRPIEGENINEKYRNAIEEAAEALYIERHGATLDASLLRVKRTLALFDREIEKLTDDEDPNHRWRISPSTALQWQREQQRVIERIETLRNECWTIARQMIDEWMNAKNTDHPEQATHGTAPSGPDVSAGINEQNRGSNEEGDQADAGRQ
;
A
#
# COMPACT_ATOMS: atom_id res chain seq x y z
N MET A 1 9.50 62.00 -12.58
CA MET A 1 8.58 60.96 -12.09
C MET A 1 9.24 59.60 -12.26
N SER A 2 9.43 58.82 -11.19
CA SER A 2 9.58 57.36 -11.29
C SER A 2 9.28 56.76 -9.91
N ARG A 3 8.28 55.88 -9.82
CA ARG A 3 7.86 55.28 -8.54
C ARG A 3 8.62 53.98 -8.36
N TYR A 4 9.45 53.90 -7.32
CA TYR A 4 10.05 52.63 -6.89
C TYR A 4 8.93 51.67 -6.49
N HIS A 5 8.77 50.57 -7.22
CA HIS A 5 7.91 49.46 -6.81
C HIS A 5 8.75 48.44 -6.02
N PRO A 6 8.42 48.16 -4.74
CA PRO A 6 9.13 47.14 -3.98
C PRO A 6 8.82 45.75 -4.56
N VAL A 7 9.87 45.03 -4.97
CA VAL A 7 9.76 43.65 -5.46
C VAL A 7 9.28 42.75 -4.32
N ARG A 8 8.07 42.20 -4.47
CA ARG A 8 7.46 41.33 -3.46
C ARG A 8 8.34 40.08 -3.26
N PRO A 9 8.84 39.80 -2.04
CA PRO A 9 9.70 38.64 -1.82
C PRO A 9 8.93 37.36 -2.14
N LYS A 10 9.53 36.49 -2.97
CA LYS A 10 8.93 35.20 -3.33
C LYS A 10 8.78 34.37 -2.06
N LYS A 11 7.56 33.90 -1.78
CA LYS A 11 7.29 32.98 -0.66
C LYS A 11 8.19 31.75 -0.82
N LYS A 12 9.07 31.51 0.15
CA LYS A 12 9.82 30.25 0.24
C LYS A 12 8.80 29.12 0.35
N LYS A 13 8.81 28.17 -0.60
CA LYS A 13 8.03 26.93 -0.44
C LYS A 13 8.62 26.18 0.76
N PRO A 14 7.79 25.59 1.65
CA PRO A 14 8.33 24.68 2.64
C PRO A 14 9.06 23.54 1.92
N SER A 15 10.29 23.25 2.34
CA SER A 15 11.00 22.07 1.89
C SER A 15 10.21 20.85 2.33
N LYS A 16 9.68 20.07 1.38
CA LYS A 16 9.31 18.69 1.64
C LYS A 16 10.60 17.96 2.02
N LEU A 17 10.85 17.83 3.31
CA LEU A 17 11.82 16.86 3.81
C LEU A 17 11.29 15.46 3.50
N PRO A 18 12.15 14.48 3.19
CA PRO A 18 11.71 13.10 3.06
C PRO A 18 11.05 12.68 4.38
N LEU A 19 9.84 12.12 4.30
CA LEU A 19 9.14 11.54 5.44
C LEU A 19 9.91 10.28 5.86
N ARG A 20 10.84 10.44 6.79
CA ARG A 20 11.41 9.31 7.52
C ARG A 20 10.27 8.54 8.19
N PRO A 21 10.35 7.20 8.30
CA PRO A 21 9.47 6.44 9.16
C PRO A 21 9.45 7.06 10.57
N ILE A 22 8.28 7.02 11.22
CA ILE A 22 8.12 7.58 12.57
C ILE A 22 8.78 6.63 13.56
N GLU A 23 10.09 6.80 13.75
CA GLU A 23 10.89 6.16 14.80
C GLU A 23 10.44 6.72 16.17
N GLY A 24 9.39 6.14 16.77
CA GLY A 24 8.87 6.68 18.04
C GLY A 24 7.71 5.96 18.73
N GLU A 25 7.12 4.91 18.16
CA GLU A 25 6.11 4.09 18.84
C GLU A 25 6.54 2.63 18.95
N ASN A 26 6.28 2.02 20.10
CA ASN A 26 6.57 0.62 20.38
C ASN A 26 5.66 -0.30 19.53
N ILE A 27 6.07 -0.54 18.28
CA ILE A 27 5.53 -1.64 17.48
C ILE A 27 5.80 -2.92 18.28
N ASN A 28 4.74 -3.67 18.61
CA ASN A 28 4.89 -4.96 19.27
C ASN A 28 5.63 -5.89 18.32
N GLU A 29 6.91 -6.15 18.61
CA GLU A 29 7.87 -6.78 17.70
C GLU A 29 7.40 -8.15 17.20
N LYS A 30 6.55 -8.84 17.99
CA LYS A 30 5.86 -10.09 17.65
C LYS A 30 4.97 -10.01 16.41
N TYR A 31 4.43 -8.84 16.08
CA TYR A 31 3.51 -8.63 14.96
C TYR A 31 4.11 -7.84 13.80
N ARG A 32 5.38 -7.42 13.93
CA ARG A 32 6.09 -6.68 12.88
C ARG A 32 6.04 -7.39 11.53
N ASN A 33 6.32 -8.70 11.49
CA ASN A 33 6.28 -9.50 10.26
C ASN A 33 4.88 -9.55 9.64
N ALA A 34 3.83 -9.62 10.46
CA ALA A 34 2.44 -9.62 9.98
C ALA A 34 2.02 -8.24 9.44
N ILE A 35 2.51 -7.15 10.05
CA ILE A 35 2.34 -5.78 9.52
C ILE A 35 3.10 -5.63 8.20
N GLU A 36 4.34 -6.13 8.11
CA GLU A 36 5.16 -6.14 6.88
C GLU A 36 4.46 -6.90 5.73
N GLU A 37 3.95 -8.10 5.99
CA GLU A 37 3.24 -8.93 5.00
C GLU A 37 1.92 -8.29 4.55
N ALA A 38 1.09 -7.80 5.48
CA ALA A 38 -0.16 -7.13 5.15
C ALA A 38 0.06 -5.79 4.41
N ALA A 39 1.10 -5.04 4.77
CA ALA A 39 1.44 -3.79 4.09
C ALA A 39 1.93 -4.04 2.65
N GLU A 40 2.70 -5.11 2.40
CA GLU A 40 3.14 -5.49 1.06
C GLU A 40 1.95 -5.98 0.21
N ALA A 41 1.04 -6.78 0.77
CA ALA A 41 -0.19 -7.20 0.09
C ALA A 41 -1.04 -5.99 -0.34
N LEU A 42 -1.27 -5.03 0.57
CA LEU A 42 -1.97 -3.78 0.28
C LEU A 42 -1.22 -2.91 -0.76
N TYR A 43 0.11 -2.89 -0.73
CA TYR A 43 0.93 -2.16 -1.70
C TYR A 43 0.77 -2.75 -3.11
N ILE A 44 0.77 -4.08 -3.24
CA ILE A 44 0.55 -4.78 -4.53
C ILE A 44 -0.88 -4.52 -5.03
N GLU A 45 -1.89 -4.69 -4.17
CA GLU A 45 -3.31 -4.46 -4.50
C GLU A 45 -3.54 -3.02 -5.01
N ARG A 46 -2.93 -2.03 -4.36
CA ARG A 46 -3.00 -0.60 -4.73
C ARG A 46 -2.06 -0.22 -5.90
N HIS A 47 -1.71 -1.18 -6.73
CA HIS A 47 -0.91 -1.03 -7.95
C HIS A 47 0.54 -0.55 -7.73
N GLY A 48 1.13 -0.79 -6.55
CA GLY A 48 2.53 -0.47 -6.25
C GLY A 48 3.52 -1.05 -7.27
N ALA A 49 3.29 -2.29 -7.71
CA ALA A 49 4.06 -2.93 -8.78
C ALA A 49 4.07 -2.13 -10.11
N THR A 50 3.00 -1.38 -10.41
CA THR A 50 2.93 -0.51 -11.60
C THR A 50 3.81 0.73 -11.43
N LEU A 51 3.89 1.28 -10.21
CA LEU A 51 4.80 2.39 -9.88
C LEU A 51 6.27 1.93 -9.96
N ASP A 52 6.60 0.76 -9.41
CA ASP A 52 7.94 0.17 -9.49
C ASP A 52 8.36 -0.11 -10.94
N ALA A 53 7.45 -0.67 -11.76
CA ALA A 53 7.68 -0.84 -13.19
C ALA A 53 7.88 0.51 -13.91
N SER A 54 7.18 1.57 -13.49
CA SER A 54 7.39 2.92 -14.00
C SER A 54 8.76 3.46 -13.62
N LEU A 55 9.15 3.37 -12.35
CA LEU A 55 10.47 3.77 -11.85
C LEU A 55 11.59 3.05 -12.60
N LEU A 56 11.43 1.75 -12.88
CA LEU A 56 12.39 0.96 -13.65
C LEU A 56 12.51 1.45 -15.10
N ARG A 57 11.40 1.80 -15.77
CA ARG A 57 11.43 2.42 -17.11
C ARG A 57 12.18 3.75 -17.08
N VAL A 58 11.86 4.64 -16.13
CA VAL A 58 12.53 5.95 -16.01
C VAL A 58 14.03 5.79 -15.75
N LYS A 59 14.44 4.91 -14.83
CA LYS A 59 15.85 4.59 -14.57
C LYS A 59 16.59 4.10 -15.81
N ARG A 60 15.97 3.22 -16.62
CA ARG A 60 16.56 2.74 -17.89
C ARG A 60 16.72 3.86 -18.91
N THR A 61 15.75 4.77 -19.01
CA THR A 61 15.83 5.93 -19.90
C THR A 61 16.95 6.88 -19.49
N LEU A 62 17.12 7.14 -18.18
CA LEU A 62 18.23 7.97 -17.69
C LEU A 62 19.60 7.30 -17.91
N ALA A 63 19.73 6.00 -17.64
CA ALA A 63 20.97 5.27 -17.90
C ALA A 63 21.38 5.23 -19.38
N LEU A 64 20.43 5.37 -20.32
CA LEU A 64 20.75 5.56 -21.73
C LEU A 64 21.36 6.94 -22.01
N PHE A 65 20.88 7.99 -21.34
CA PHE A 65 21.42 9.35 -21.45
C PHE A 65 22.79 9.48 -20.77
N ASP A 66 22.97 8.88 -19.59
CA ASP A 66 24.27 8.85 -18.90
C ASP A 66 25.34 8.19 -19.79
N ARG A 67 24.99 7.08 -20.46
CA ARG A 67 25.86 6.39 -21.45
C ARG A 67 26.08 7.18 -22.75
N GLU A 68 25.28 8.20 -23.04
CA GLU A 68 25.56 9.15 -24.13
C GLU A 68 26.55 10.24 -23.69
N ILE A 69 26.42 10.73 -22.45
CA ILE A 69 27.40 11.65 -21.84
C ILE A 69 28.79 11.00 -21.76
N GLU A 70 28.89 9.77 -21.26
CA GLU A 70 30.16 9.02 -21.14
C GLU A 70 30.93 8.93 -22.48
N LYS A 71 30.24 8.87 -23.61
CA LYS A 71 30.87 8.83 -24.94
C LYS A 71 31.27 10.20 -25.46
N LEU A 72 30.51 11.23 -25.08
CA LEU A 72 30.79 12.62 -25.44
C LEU A 72 31.99 13.19 -24.68
N THR A 73 32.28 12.68 -23.48
CA THR A 73 33.47 13.07 -22.72
C THR A 73 34.79 12.57 -23.32
N ASP A 74 34.74 11.54 -24.19
CA ASP A 74 35.92 11.02 -24.89
C ASP A 74 36.15 11.70 -26.25
N ASP A 75 35.07 12.03 -26.98
CA ASP A 75 35.08 12.75 -28.26
C ASP A 75 33.94 13.81 -28.32
N GLU A 76 34.27 15.10 -28.19
CA GLU A 76 33.32 16.20 -28.41
C GLU A 76 33.03 16.40 -29.92
N ASP A 77 32.23 15.50 -30.51
CA ASP A 77 31.71 15.68 -31.87
C ASP A 77 30.62 16.77 -31.92
N PRO A 78 30.84 17.92 -32.60
CA PRO A 78 29.83 18.97 -32.73
C PRO A 78 28.58 18.53 -33.52
N ASN A 79 28.61 17.38 -34.20
CA ASN A 79 27.47 16.79 -34.91
C ASN A 79 26.76 15.67 -34.14
N HIS A 80 27.05 15.49 -32.84
CA HIS A 80 26.50 14.41 -32.04
C HIS A 80 24.96 14.34 -32.08
N ARG A 81 24.44 13.17 -32.45
CA ARG A 81 22.99 12.88 -32.49
C ARG A 81 22.54 12.16 -31.22
N TRP A 82 22.09 12.96 -30.24
CA TRP A 82 21.43 12.50 -29.04
C TRP A 82 20.26 11.54 -29.35
N ARG A 83 20.23 10.35 -28.74
CA ARG A 83 19.00 9.53 -28.69
C ARG A 83 18.04 10.08 -27.64
N ILE A 84 18.57 10.69 -26.59
CA ILE A 84 17.77 11.38 -25.55
C ILE A 84 18.31 12.80 -25.39
N SER A 85 17.51 13.80 -25.74
CA SER A 85 17.92 15.19 -25.57
C SER A 85 18.11 15.53 -24.08
N PRO A 86 19.05 16.43 -23.70
CA PRO A 86 19.22 16.86 -22.30
C PRO A 86 17.94 17.42 -21.66
N SER A 87 17.07 18.06 -22.47
CA SER A 87 15.77 18.56 -21.99
C SER A 87 14.78 17.42 -21.66
N THR A 88 14.83 16.32 -22.44
CA THR A 88 14.06 15.09 -22.20
C THR A 88 14.59 14.36 -20.97
N ALA A 89 15.91 14.25 -20.81
CA ALA A 89 16.53 13.67 -19.62
C ALA A 89 16.13 14.42 -18.33
N LEU A 90 16.13 15.76 -18.34
CA LEU A 90 15.68 16.58 -17.22
C LEU A 90 14.18 16.37 -16.88
N GLN A 91 13.33 16.10 -17.88
CA GLN A 91 11.93 15.73 -17.65
C GLN A 91 11.84 14.36 -16.96
N TRP A 92 12.59 13.37 -17.44
CA TRP A 92 12.64 12.04 -16.83
C TRP A 92 13.20 12.05 -15.41
N GLN A 93 14.21 12.86 -15.11
CA GLN A 93 14.74 13.01 -13.75
C GLN A 93 13.69 13.58 -12.78
N ARG A 94 12.88 14.55 -13.23
CA ARG A 94 11.75 15.08 -12.45
C ARG A 94 10.65 14.05 -12.26
N GLU A 95 10.40 13.22 -13.27
CA GLU A 95 9.42 12.15 -13.19
C GLU A 95 9.88 11.02 -12.26
N GLN A 96 11.17 10.68 -12.27
CA GLN A 96 11.79 9.74 -11.33
C GLN A 96 11.50 10.15 -9.88
N GLN A 97 11.75 11.43 -9.55
CA GLN A 97 11.52 11.98 -8.23
C GLN A 97 10.03 11.91 -7.83
N ARG A 98 9.11 12.22 -8.75
CA ARG A 98 7.65 12.10 -8.49
C ARG A 98 7.22 10.67 -8.23
N VAL A 99 7.74 9.71 -8.99
CA VAL A 99 7.40 8.28 -8.83
C VAL A 99 7.97 7.76 -7.50
N ILE A 100 9.19 8.16 -7.11
CA ILE A 100 9.76 7.84 -5.79
C ILE A 100 8.90 8.42 -4.67
N GLU A 101 8.57 9.72 -4.72
CA GLU A 101 7.68 10.36 -3.72
C GLU A 101 6.32 9.62 -3.62
N ARG A 102 5.76 9.15 -4.73
CA ARG A 102 4.48 8.41 -4.72
C ARG A 102 4.63 7.00 -4.15
N ILE A 103 5.72 6.29 -4.44
CA ILE A 103 6.01 4.96 -3.86
C ILE A 103 6.19 5.07 -2.34
N GLU A 104 7.00 6.01 -1.87
CA GLU A 104 7.22 6.26 -0.43
C GLU A 104 5.90 6.60 0.28
N THR A 105 5.09 7.49 -0.33
CA THR A 105 3.77 7.84 0.21
C THR A 105 2.86 6.62 0.27
N LEU A 106 2.77 5.82 -0.80
CA LEU A 106 1.91 4.64 -0.85
C LEU A 106 2.35 3.56 0.15
N ARG A 107 3.66 3.31 0.31
CA ARG A 107 4.18 2.38 1.32
C ARG A 107 3.82 2.82 2.74
N ASN A 108 3.95 4.11 3.05
CA ASN A 108 3.54 4.66 4.34
C ASN A 108 2.02 4.58 4.58
N GLU A 109 1.20 4.83 3.54
CA GLU A 109 -0.26 4.61 3.57
C GLU A 109 -0.59 3.14 3.89
N CYS A 110 -0.01 2.19 3.15
CA CYS A 110 -0.25 0.75 3.35
C CYS A 110 0.23 0.26 4.72
N TRP A 111 1.39 0.73 5.20
CA TRP A 111 1.92 0.42 6.52
C TRP A 111 0.98 0.85 7.65
N THR A 112 0.45 2.07 7.55
CA THR A 112 -0.46 2.63 8.55
C THR A 112 -1.77 1.84 8.61
N ILE A 113 -2.31 1.45 7.45
CA ILE A 113 -3.54 0.63 7.36
C ILE A 113 -3.29 -0.78 7.88
N ALA A 114 -2.20 -1.44 7.47
CA ALA A 114 -1.85 -2.78 7.95
C ALA A 114 -1.69 -2.83 9.48
N ARG A 115 -1.06 -1.80 10.07
CA ARG A 115 -0.97 -1.65 11.52
C ARG A 115 -2.35 -1.47 12.17
N GLN A 116 -3.20 -0.59 11.65
CA GLN A 116 -4.56 -0.37 12.16
C GLN A 116 -5.39 -1.67 12.16
N MET A 117 -5.36 -2.43 11.06
CA MET A 117 -6.09 -3.70 10.94
C MET A 117 -5.61 -4.74 11.97
N ILE A 118 -4.31 -4.79 12.28
CA ILE A 118 -3.75 -5.70 13.28
C ILE A 118 -4.08 -5.22 14.70
N ASP A 119 -3.96 -3.92 14.99
CA ASP A 119 -4.31 -3.33 16.29
C ASP A 119 -5.82 -3.55 16.59
N GLU A 120 -6.70 -3.38 15.59
CA GLU A 120 -8.15 -3.69 15.69
C GLU A 120 -8.41 -5.18 15.97
N TRP A 121 -7.72 -6.09 15.27
CA TRP A 121 -7.84 -7.54 15.48
C TRP A 121 -7.38 -7.99 16.87
N MET A 122 -6.32 -7.37 17.41
CA MET A 122 -5.88 -7.63 18.80
C MET A 122 -6.94 -7.16 19.80
N ASN A 123 -7.50 -5.97 19.59
CA ASN A 123 -8.50 -5.40 20.49
C ASN A 123 -9.80 -6.23 20.46
N ALA A 124 -10.29 -6.63 19.28
CA ALA A 124 -11.45 -7.50 19.13
C ALA A 124 -11.29 -8.80 19.95
N LYS A 125 -10.16 -9.50 19.79
CA LYS A 125 -9.85 -10.73 20.53
C LYS A 125 -9.81 -10.57 22.05
N ASN A 126 -9.47 -9.39 22.55
CA ASN A 126 -9.49 -9.09 23.98
C ASN A 126 -10.90 -8.74 24.50
N THR A 127 -11.87 -8.48 23.61
CA THR A 127 -13.24 -8.08 23.97
C THR A 127 -14.21 -9.26 24.00
N ASP A 128 -13.87 -10.39 23.39
CA ASP A 128 -14.70 -11.62 23.33
C ASP A 128 -14.71 -12.47 24.63
N HIS A 129 -14.43 -11.85 25.78
CA HIS A 129 -14.68 -12.43 27.11
C HIS A 129 -15.75 -11.60 27.83
N PRO A 130 -17.05 -11.91 27.64
CA PRO A 130 -18.09 -11.38 28.50
C PRO A 130 -17.87 -11.84 29.95
N GLU A 131 -18.07 -10.93 30.90
CA GLU A 131 -17.93 -11.20 32.33
C GLU A 131 -18.78 -12.40 32.77
N GLN A 132 -18.14 -13.46 33.27
CA GLN A 132 -18.82 -14.43 34.13
C GLN A 132 -18.95 -13.87 35.55
N ALA A 133 -19.91 -12.97 35.70
CA ALA A 133 -20.49 -12.53 36.96
C ALA A 133 -21.92 -13.10 37.03
N THR A 134 -22.40 -13.81 38.05
CA THR A 134 -21.88 -14.11 39.40
C THR A 134 -22.37 -15.49 39.90
N HIS A 135 -21.86 -15.93 41.06
CA HIS A 135 -22.38 -17.11 41.80
C HIS A 135 -23.84 -16.95 42.27
N GLY A 136 -24.61 -18.05 42.26
CA GLY A 136 -25.96 -18.11 42.88
C GLY A 136 -26.56 -19.52 42.96
N THR A 137 -26.42 -20.17 44.12
CA THR A 137 -26.85 -21.56 44.42
C THR A 137 -28.34 -21.85 44.20
N ALA A 138 -28.66 -23.02 43.62
CA ALA A 138 -30.02 -23.57 43.46
C ALA A 138 -30.65 -24.04 44.80
N PRO A 139 -31.97 -24.30 44.89
CA PRO A 139 -32.40 -25.70 44.66
C PRO A 139 -33.85 -25.95 44.16
N SER A 140 -34.01 -27.11 43.52
CA SER A 140 -35.16 -28.06 43.57
C SER A 140 -36.58 -27.63 43.18
N GLY A 141 -37.12 -28.30 42.14
CA GLY A 141 -38.54 -28.38 41.78
C GLY A 141 -38.73 -29.37 40.61
N PRO A 142 -39.48 -30.47 40.74
CA PRO A 142 -39.46 -31.59 39.77
C PRO A 142 -40.59 -31.58 38.74
N ASP A 143 -40.38 -32.40 37.70
CA ASP A 143 -41.35 -33.00 36.76
C ASP A 143 -42.25 -32.08 35.89
N VAL A 144 -42.26 -32.34 34.57
CA VAL A 144 -43.34 -33.10 33.89
C VAL A 144 -42.94 -33.36 32.42
N SER A 145 -42.81 -34.65 32.11
CA SER A 145 -43.18 -35.36 30.87
C SER A 145 -42.96 -34.78 29.45
N ALA A 146 -42.10 -35.48 28.70
CA ALA A 146 -42.37 -36.13 27.39
C ALA A 146 -42.96 -35.32 26.21
N GLY A 147 -42.17 -35.19 25.13
CA GLY A 147 -42.62 -34.74 23.80
C GLY A 147 -41.92 -35.51 22.67
N ILE A 148 -42.71 -36.21 21.83
CA ILE A 148 -42.32 -37.29 20.91
C ILE A 148 -43.19 -37.13 19.63
N ASN A 149 -42.74 -37.31 18.38
CA ASN A 149 -41.52 -37.96 17.86
C ASN A 149 -40.84 -37.20 16.69
N GLU A 150 -39.81 -37.82 16.10
CA GLU A 150 -39.39 -37.75 14.68
C GLU A 150 -40.46 -37.25 13.67
N GLN A 151 -40.01 -36.45 12.68
CA GLN A 151 -40.30 -36.72 11.27
C GLN A 151 -39.33 -35.98 10.32
N ASN A 152 -38.70 -36.78 9.44
CA ASN A 152 -38.60 -36.66 7.96
C ASN A 152 -38.48 -35.29 7.25
N ARG A 153 -37.94 -35.15 6.03
CA ARG A 153 -37.04 -35.94 5.13
C ARG A 153 -37.00 -35.21 3.78
N GLY A 154 -35.85 -35.18 3.10
CA GLY A 154 -35.65 -34.44 1.84
C GLY A 154 -34.21 -33.91 1.79
N SER A 155 -33.22 -34.56 1.21
CA SER A 155 -33.15 -35.33 -0.05
C SER A 155 -33.39 -34.47 -1.29
N ASN A 156 -32.32 -34.38 -2.09
CA ASN A 156 -32.28 -34.27 -3.55
C ASN A 156 -32.34 -32.84 -4.15
N GLU A 157 -31.68 -32.52 -5.27
CA GLU A 157 -30.76 -33.31 -6.11
C GLU A 157 -29.81 -32.40 -6.92
N GLU A 158 -28.93 -33.05 -7.66
CA GLU A 158 -27.96 -32.55 -8.62
C GLU A 158 -28.45 -31.45 -9.58
N GLY A 159 -27.52 -30.55 -9.93
CA GLY A 159 -27.61 -29.62 -11.05
C GLY A 159 -26.32 -29.67 -11.87
N ASP A 160 -26.09 -30.81 -12.53
CA ASP A 160 -25.00 -31.01 -13.47
C ASP A 160 -25.39 -30.51 -14.89
N GLN A 161 -24.42 -30.46 -15.80
CA GLN A 161 -24.48 -29.94 -17.18
C GLN A 161 -24.49 -28.41 -17.32
N ALA A 162 -23.91 -27.77 -18.34
CA ALA A 162 -22.89 -28.08 -19.35
C ALA A 162 -22.87 -26.85 -20.29
N ASP A 163 -21.77 -26.62 -21.02
CA ASP A 163 -21.73 -26.65 -22.51
C ASP A 163 -20.57 -25.79 -23.09
N ALA A 164 -20.25 -26.10 -24.34
CA ALA A 164 -19.28 -25.51 -25.27
C ALA A 164 -19.10 -23.97 -25.16
N GLY A 165 -17.92 -23.42 -25.48
CA GLY A 165 -17.00 -23.85 -26.53
C GLY A 165 -17.32 -23.12 -27.85
N ARG A 166 -16.70 -21.95 -28.05
CA ARG A 166 -16.59 -21.22 -29.32
C ARG A 166 -15.20 -20.56 -29.34
N GLN A 167 -14.33 -21.05 -30.23
CA GLN A 167 -14.01 -20.47 -31.56
C GLN A 167 -13.06 -19.27 -31.45
#